data_AF-A0A7X1U1T0-F1
#
_entry.id   AF-A0A7X1U1T0-F1
#
_cell.length_a   1.000
_cell.length_b   1.000
_cell.length_c   1.000
_cell.angle_alpha   90.00
_cell.angle_beta   90.00
_cell.angle_gamma   90.00
#
_symmetry.space_group_name_H-M   'P 1'
#
loop_
_entity.id
_entity.type
_entity.pdbx_description
1 polymer ?
#
loop_
_entity_poly.entity_id
_entity_poly.type
_entity_poly.pdbx_seq_one_letter_code
_entity_poly.pdbx_strand_id
1 'polypeptide(L)'
;MNRQIVIHSLEELGQFADLISPEDEPTPPITEQVEMTTDLAALAAAASRAAAQLQELVERDAVARREAELALTQHHRLQEEIAQLERITGETESVRSKAEELSNKGFDPACRNTAVEVGTVVKAVASTAEVTLTRLRGEAAILAQREDVARLISEEQERADAIRREEEARPQAEKLRGRVAEAEALLREGNENEAEELLGQLLTEQPNEPELASRIDNLRRRIWGVKTVRVEDALREARRLHRREPRQALDRLEAVDLTGMPEELVRQVYGCWLDACRRLKLDNAVHYSPAFGKGAVLTPDSNDRLEVVSAIGLQRWQAGAHFSSSGLRGVRPLI
;
A
#
# COMPACT_ATOMS: atom_id res chain seq x y z
N MET A 1 32.92 -11.62 18.29
CA MET A 1 32.57 -12.52 17.16
C MET A 1 31.14 -12.99 17.41
N ASN A 2 30.14 -12.36 16.77
CA ASN A 2 28.74 -12.71 16.98
C ASN A 2 28.35 -13.86 16.06
N ARG A 3 28.12 -15.04 16.63
CA ARG A 3 27.60 -16.21 15.91
C ARG A 3 26.09 -16.16 15.96
N GLN A 4 25.46 -16.03 14.80
CA GLN A 4 24.01 -16.05 14.65
C GLN A 4 23.56 -17.52 14.74
N ILE A 5 22.79 -17.86 15.78
CA ILE A 5 22.20 -19.18 15.97
C ILE A 5 20.75 -19.11 15.50
N VAL A 6 20.40 -19.91 14.49
CA VAL A 6 19.03 -20.06 14.00
C VAL A 6 18.45 -21.31 14.64
N ILE A 7 17.39 -21.16 15.42
CA ILE A 7 16.71 -22.23 16.14
C ILE A 7 15.52 -22.69 15.29
N HIS A 8 15.41 -23.99 15.03
CA HIS A 8 14.38 -24.56 14.14
C HIS A 8 13.27 -25.29 14.90
N SER A 9 13.40 -25.46 16.22
CA SER A 9 12.35 -26.06 17.06
C SER A 9 12.36 -25.55 18.51
N LEU A 10 11.22 -25.66 19.20
CA LEU A 10 11.08 -25.26 20.60
C LEU A 10 11.90 -26.13 21.57
N GLU A 11 12.22 -27.37 21.22
CA GLU A 11 13.07 -28.25 22.03
C GLU A 11 14.55 -27.82 22.01
N GLU A 12 15.03 -27.26 20.90
CA GLU A 12 16.39 -26.72 20.79
C GLU A 12 16.62 -25.50 21.70
N LEU A 13 15.55 -24.78 22.05
CA LEU A 13 15.59 -23.62 22.93
C LEU A 13 15.98 -24.01 24.38
N GLY A 14 15.65 -25.23 24.80
CA GLY A 14 16.03 -25.77 26.12
C GLY A 14 17.54 -25.98 26.29
N GLN A 15 18.30 -26.14 25.19
CA GLN A 15 19.75 -26.32 25.23
C GLN A 15 20.52 -25.01 25.45
N PHE A 16 19.83 -23.87 25.33
CA PHE A 16 20.40 -22.53 25.56
C PHE A 16 19.87 -21.87 26.84
N ALA A 17 19.10 -22.60 27.66
CA ALA A 17 18.54 -22.08 28.91
C ALA A 17 19.63 -21.55 29.87
N ASP A 18 20.80 -22.20 29.90
CA ASP A 18 21.94 -21.80 30.76
C ASP A 18 22.67 -20.54 30.24
N LEU A 19 22.46 -20.14 28.98
CA LEU A 19 23.01 -18.92 28.39
C LEU A 19 22.10 -17.70 28.58
N ILE A 20 20.85 -17.93 29.00
CA ILE A 20 19.87 -16.90 29.34
C ILE A 20 19.82 -16.83 30.87
N SER A 21 20.96 -16.49 31.48
CA SER A 21 20.98 -16.15 32.91
C SER A 21 20.57 -14.67 33.03
N PRO A 22 19.43 -14.32 33.62
CA PRO A 22 19.12 -12.93 33.92
C PRO A 22 20.07 -12.47 35.03
N GLU A 23 20.93 -11.51 34.71
CA GLU A 23 21.67 -10.76 35.74
C GLU A 23 20.67 -10.07 36.68
N ASP A 24 20.91 -10.29 37.97
CA ASP A 24 20.27 -9.72 39.16
C ASP A 24 19.34 -8.51 38.97
N GLU A 25 18.03 -8.79 38.96
CA GLU A 25 17.03 -7.86 39.48
C GLU A 25 16.30 -8.60 40.62
N PRO A 26 16.33 -8.11 41.88
CA PRO A 26 15.66 -8.78 42.97
C PRO A 26 14.15 -8.58 42.81
N THR A 27 13.49 -9.53 42.15
CA THR A 27 12.05 -9.71 42.25
C THR A 27 11.67 -9.79 43.74
N PRO A 28 10.77 -8.93 44.26
CA PRO A 28 10.25 -9.13 45.60
C PRO A 28 9.53 -10.50 45.62
N PRO A 29 9.67 -11.28 46.70
CA PRO A 29 9.08 -12.61 46.76
C PRO A 29 7.57 -12.45 46.94
N ILE A 30 6.81 -12.51 45.84
CA ILE A 30 5.38 -12.80 45.90
C ILE A 30 5.22 -14.31 45.72
N THR A 31 5.59 -15.04 46.76
CA THR A 31 5.15 -16.42 46.97
C THR A 31 5.01 -16.65 48.46
N GLU A 32 4.07 -15.92 49.09
CA GLU A 32 3.32 -16.58 50.16
C GLU A 32 2.59 -17.75 49.50
N GLN A 33 3.17 -18.94 49.65
CA GLN A 33 2.50 -20.19 49.34
C GLN A 33 1.19 -20.18 50.12
N VAL A 34 0.08 -19.88 49.44
CA VAL A 34 -1.26 -20.07 50.00
C VAL A 34 -1.38 -21.58 50.21
N GLU A 35 -1.17 -22.04 51.44
CA GLU A 35 -1.58 -23.38 51.83
C GLU A 35 -3.03 -23.54 51.39
N MET A 36 -3.28 -24.44 50.44
CA MET A 36 -4.61 -24.72 49.92
C MET A 36 -5.42 -25.40 51.03
N THR A 37 -5.92 -24.59 51.95
CA THR A 37 -6.89 -25.01 52.95
C THR A 37 -8.14 -25.47 52.21
N THR A 38 -8.63 -26.66 52.54
CA THR A 38 -9.87 -27.22 51.97
C THR A 38 -11.13 -26.60 52.60
N ASP A 39 -10.94 -25.64 53.51
CA ASP A 39 -12.01 -24.91 54.16
C ASP A 39 -12.52 -23.78 53.24
N LEU A 40 -13.75 -23.97 52.74
CA LEU A 40 -14.45 -23.00 51.90
C LEU A 40 -14.59 -21.62 52.56
N ALA A 41 -14.69 -21.54 53.89
CA ALA A 41 -14.78 -20.27 54.60
C ALA A 41 -13.43 -19.53 54.61
N ALA A 42 -12.33 -20.26 54.78
CA ALA A 42 -10.98 -19.71 54.72
C ALA A 42 -10.63 -19.23 53.30
N LEU A 43 -11.02 -19.97 52.26
CA LEU A 43 -10.87 -19.55 50.86
C LEU A 43 -11.70 -18.31 50.53
N ALA A 44 -12.95 -18.23 50.97
CA ALA A 44 -13.81 -17.05 50.77
C ALA A 44 -13.25 -15.81 51.48
N ALA A 45 -12.70 -15.97 52.69
CA ALA A 45 -12.06 -14.90 53.43
C ALA A 45 -10.74 -14.44 52.77
N ALA A 46 -9.94 -15.36 52.23
CA ALA A 46 -8.73 -15.04 51.47
C ALA A 46 -9.05 -14.29 50.17
N ALA A 47 -10.05 -14.75 49.42
CA ALA A 47 -10.52 -14.07 48.22
C ALA A 47 -11.06 -12.66 48.52
N SER A 48 -11.78 -12.49 49.63
CA SER A 48 -12.28 -11.18 50.07
C SER A 48 -11.15 -10.22 50.46
N ARG A 49 -10.10 -10.72 51.13
CA ARG A 49 -8.89 -9.92 51.44
C ARG A 49 -8.13 -9.53 50.18
N ALA A 50 -7.94 -10.47 49.25
CA ALA A 50 -7.28 -10.19 47.98
C ALA A 50 -8.08 -9.17 47.15
N ALA A 51 -9.41 -9.28 47.12
CA ALA A 51 -10.28 -8.30 46.46
C ALA A 51 -10.17 -6.90 47.10
N ALA A 52 -10.15 -6.82 48.43
CA ALA A 52 -9.96 -5.54 49.14
C ALA A 52 -8.57 -4.92 48.86
N GLN A 53 -7.52 -5.73 48.83
CA GLN A 53 -6.16 -5.27 48.47
C GLN A 53 -6.08 -4.80 47.02
N LEU A 54 -6.69 -5.53 46.07
CA LEU A 54 -6.77 -5.10 44.68
C LEU A 54 -7.54 -3.78 44.56
N GLN A 55 -8.62 -3.60 45.30
CA GLN A 55 -9.40 -2.37 45.27
C GLN A 55 -8.59 -1.18 45.83
N GLU A 56 -7.85 -1.38 46.92
CA GLU A 56 -6.94 -0.36 47.46
C GLU A 56 -5.82 0.00 46.47
N LEU A 57 -5.27 -0.98 45.76
CA LEU A 57 -4.27 -0.75 44.71
C LEU A 57 -4.85 0.04 43.52
N VAL A 58 -6.08 -0.27 43.09
CA VAL A 58 -6.77 0.48 42.02
C VAL A 58 -7.05 1.91 42.45
N GLU A 59 -7.46 2.14 43.70
CA GLU A 59 -7.68 3.49 44.23
C GLU A 59 -6.37 4.29 44.30
N ARG A 60 -5.28 3.66 44.74
CA ARG A 60 -3.94 4.28 44.73
C ARG A 60 -3.47 4.61 43.31
N ASP A 61 -3.63 3.69 42.37
CA ASP A 61 -3.31 3.90 40.96
C ASP A 61 -4.13 5.05 40.36
N ALA A 62 -5.43 5.12 40.65
CA ALA A 62 -6.29 6.21 40.20
C ALA A 62 -5.92 7.57 40.80
N VAL A 63 -5.37 7.61 42.02
CA VAL A 63 -4.80 8.86 42.58
C VAL A 63 -3.51 9.23 41.87
N ALA A 64 -2.58 8.28 41.71
CA ALA A 64 -1.31 8.50 41.01
C ALA A 64 -1.53 8.97 39.57
N ARG A 65 -2.48 8.36 38.84
CA ARG A 65 -2.85 8.77 37.49
C ARG A 65 -3.39 10.20 37.45
N ARG A 66 -4.24 10.60 38.40
CA ARG A 66 -4.74 11.99 38.48
C ARG A 66 -3.64 13.00 38.73
N GLU A 67 -2.66 12.66 39.58
CA GLU A 67 -1.49 13.51 39.83
C GLU A 67 -0.61 13.63 38.58
N ALA A 68 -0.40 12.53 37.87
CA ALA A 68 0.33 12.50 36.60
C ALA A 68 -0.37 13.32 35.51
N GLU A 69 -1.70 13.25 35.40
CA GLU A 69 -2.51 14.05 34.47
C GLU A 69 -2.43 15.56 34.78
N LEU A 70 -2.40 15.93 36.06
CA LEU A 70 -2.18 17.32 36.46
C LEU A 70 -0.76 17.79 36.09
N ALA A 71 0.25 16.96 36.33
CA ALA A 71 1.63 17.25 35.96
C ALA A 71 1.82 17.34 34.43
N LEU A 72 1.11 16.51 33.67
CA LEU A 72 1.05 16.57 32.20
C LEU A 72 0.41 17.89 31.74
N THR A 73 -0.72 18.28 32.33
CA THR A 73 -1.38 19.57 32.03
C THR A 73 -0.44 20.75 32.30
N GLN A 74 0.31 20.70 33.40
CA GLN A 74 1.33 21.69 33.72
C GLN A 74 2.47 21.68 32.69
N HIS A 75 2.92 20.49 32.26
CA HIS A 75 3.93 20.36 31.22
C HIS A 75 3.46 20.98 29.89
N HIS A 76 2.22 20.73 29.44
CA HIS A 76 1.68 21.36 28.22
C HIS A 76 1.65 22.88 28.32
N ARG A 77 1.21 23.42 29.46
CA ARG A 77 1.21 24.86 29.69
C ARG A 77 2.63 25.44 29.60
N LEU A 78 3.62 24.78 30.18
CA LEU A 78 5.02 25.21 30.07
C LEU A 78 5.51 25.16 28.61
N GLN A 79 5.14 24.14 27.84
CA GLN A 79 5.48 24.06 26.42
C GLN A 79 4.84 25.19 25.60
N GLU A 80 3.59 25.55 25.88
CA GLU A 80 2.92 26.70 25.25
C GLU A 80 3.61 28.02 25.59
N GLU A 81 3.96 28.24 26.86
CA GLU A 81 4.68 29.44 27.33
C GLU A 81 6.09 29.51 26.71
N ILE A 82 6.79 28.38 26.58
CA ILE A 82 8.08 28.29 25.87
C ILE A 82 7.92 28.68 24.39
N ALA A 83 6.94 28.11 23.69
CA ALA A 83 6.71 28.40 22.28
C ALA A 83 6.33 29.88 22.03
N GLN A 84 5.57 30.49 22.95
CA GLN A 84 5.26 31.93 22.89
C GLN A 84 6.50 32.79 23.11
N LEU A 85 7.34 32.45 24.09
CA LEU A 85 8.58 33.17 24.34
C LEU A 85 9.58 33.01 23.19
N GLU A 86 9.70 31.84 22.57
CA GLU A 86 10.53 31.63 21.37
C GLU A 86 10.09 32.53 20.21
N ARG A 87 8.77 32.69 20.02
CA ARG A 87 8.24 33.63 19.01
C ARG A 87 8.63 35.07 19.34
N ILE A 88 8.47 35.49 20.59
CA ILE A 88 8.87 36.84 21.04
C ILE A 88 10.38 37.03 20.84
N THR A 89 11.21 36.05 21.17
CA THR A 89 12.67 36.13 20.97
C THR A 89 13.00 36.30 19.48
N GLY A 90 12.39 35.49 18.60
CA GLY A 90 12.57 35.64 17.14
C GLY A 90 12.10 37.00 16.60
N GLU A 91 11.00 37.55 17.11
CA GLU A 91 10.56 38.91 16.78
C GLU A 91 11.53 39.97 17.30
N THR A 92 12.05 39.84 18.52
CA THR A 92 13.02 40.78 19.09
C THR A 92 14.35 40.74 18.34
N GLU A 93 14.81 39.57 17.87
CA GLU A 93 15.98 39.48 17.00
C GLU A 93 15.76 40.21 15.67
N SER A 94 14.59 40.05 15.04
CA SER A 94 14.24 40.79 13.82
C SER A 94 14.24 42.31 14.03
N VAL A 95 13.68 42.77 15.15
CA VAL A 95 13.68 44.20 15.51
C VAL A 95 15.09 44.68 15.82
N ARG A 96 15.92 43.87 16.49
CA ARG A 96 17.33 44.20 16.79
C ARG A 96 18.12 44.38 15.50
N SER A 97 18.02 43.45 14.56
CA SER A 97 18.71 43.55 13.27
C SER A 97 18.28 44.79 12.48
N LYS A 98 16.99 45.14 12.50
CA LYS A 98 16.47 46.37 11.87
C LYS A 98 16.97 47.64 12.58
N ALA A 99 17.03 47.64 13.90
CA ALA A 99 17.55 48.75 14.69
C ALA A 99 19.05 48.95 14.45
N GLU A 100 19.84 47.87 14.38
CA GLU A 100 21.27 47.90 14.02
C GLU A 100 21.48 48.41 12.57
N GLU A 101 20.62 48.02 11.63
CA GLU A 101 20.69 48.54 10.27
C GLU A 101 20.38 50.03 10.21
N LEU A 102 19.32 50.47 10.89
CA LEU A 102 18.91 51.89 10.94
C LEU A 102 19.92 52.76 11.69
N SER A 103 20.56 52.26 12.75
CA SER A 103 21.62 53.00 13.45
C SER A 103 22.85 53.21 12.57
N ASN A 104 23.16 52.25 11.70
CA ASN A 104 24.35 52.30 10.84
C ASN A 104 24.12 53.04 9.52
N LYS A 105 22.95 52.86 8.90
CA LYS A 105 22.63 53.37 7.55
C LYS A 105 21.62 54.52 7.54
N GLY A 106 21.04 54.87 8.69
CA GLY A 106 20.05 55.95 8.80
C GLY A 106 20.64 57.30 8.38
N PHE A 107 19.94 57.99 7.48
CA PHE A 107 20.34 59.31 6.97
C PHE A 107 20.13 60.41 8.02
N ASP A 108 19.00 60.35 8.74
CA ASP A 108 18.65 61.31 9.79
C ASP A 108 19.36 60.94 11.12
N PRO A 109 20.15 61.85 11.72
CA PRO A 109 20.75 61.61 13.04
C PRO A 109 19.73 61.33 14.14
N ALA A 110 18.51 61.89 14.09
CA ALA A 110 17.47 61.59 15.07
C ALA A 110 17.03 60.12 14.99
N CYS A 111 16.80 59.61 13.77
CA CYS A 111 16.47 58.20 13.54
C CYS A 111 17.57 57.24 13.99
N ARG A 112 18.85 57.62 13.82
CA ARG A 112 19.98 56.79 14.32
C ARG A 112 20.01 56.71 15.84
N ASN A 113 19.81 57.84 16.52
CA ASN A 113 19.78 57.86 18.00
C ASN A 113 18.61 57.04 18.54
N THR A 114 17.41 57.20 17.97
CA THR A 114 16.25 56.38 18.36
C THR A 114 16.47 54.90 18.06
N ALA A 115 17.12 54.55 16.94
CA ALA A 115 17.45 53.16 16.63
C ALA A 115 18.44 52.55 17.64
N VAL A 116 19.40 53.32 18.16
CA VAL A 116 20.29 52.89 19.24
C VAL A 116 19.52 52.67 20.54
N GLU A 117 18.62 53.60 20.91
CA GLU A 117 17.77 53.46 22.09
C GLU A 117 16.88 52.21 22.01
N VAL A 118 16.19 52.01 20.88
CA VAL A 118 15.38 50.81 20.63
C VAL A 118 16.25 49.55 20.68
N GLY A 119 17.45 49.57 20.09
CA GLY A 119 18.38 48.44 20.13
C GLY A 119 18.80 48.04 21.54
N THR A 120 19.01 49.02 22.45
CA THR A 120 19.36 48.73 23.85
C THR A 120 18.20 48.11 24.62
N VAL A 121 16.98 48.61 24.43
CA VAL A 121 15.76 48.05 25.03
C VAL A 121 15.50 46.63 24.54
N VAL A 122 15.56 46.41 23.22
CA VAL A 122 15.33 45.09 22.61
C VAL A 122 16.37 44.08 23.08
N LYS A 123 17.64 44.50 23.26
CA LYS A 123 18.68 43.63 23.82
C LYS A 123 18.38 43.21 25.27
N ALA A 124 17.86 44.11 26.10
CA ALA A 124 17.47 43.80 27.48
C ALA A 124 16.24 42.87 27.55
N VAL A 125 15.28 43.04 26.63
CA VAL A 125 14.12 42.15 26.50
C VAL A 125 14.56 40.75 26.05
N ALA A 126 15.42 40.66 25.03
CA ALA A 126 15.95 39.40 24.53
C ALA A 126 16.72 38.63 25.62
N SER A 127 17.61 39.28 26.38
CA SER A 127 18.35 38.62 27.46
C SER A 127 17.42 38.12 28.58
N THR A 128 16.37 38.88 28.92
CA THR A 128 15.37 38.46 29.91
C THR A 128 14.55 37.27 29.41
N ALA A 129 14.17 37.28 28.12
CA ALA A 129 13.46 36.19 27.47
C ALA A 129 14.30 34.90 27.42
N GLU A 130 15.59 34.98 27.09
CA GLU A 130 16.51 33.84 27.06
C GLU A 130 16.70 33.19 28.44
N VAL A 131 16.88 33.99 29.49
CA VAL A 131 16.97 33.49 30.87
C VAL A 131 15.67 32.79 31.28
N THR A 132 14.53 33.38 30.93
CA THR A 132 13.21 32.80 31.23
C THR A 132 12.97 31.50 30.46
N LEU A 133 13.33 31.45 29.18
CA LEU A 133 13.26 30.24 28.34
C LEU A 133 14.10 29.11 28.91
N THR A 134 15.33 29.41 29.35
CA THR A 134 16.21 28.41 29.95
C THR A 134 15.61 27.82 31.22
N ARG A 135 15.03 28.67 32.09
CA ARG A 135 14.33 28.23 33.29
C ARG A 135 13.13 27.34 32.97
N LEU A 136 12.23 27.79 32.08
CA LEU A 136 11.02 27.06 31.73
C LEU A 136 11.32 25.73 31.04
N ARG A 137 12.33 25.69 30.16
CA ARG A 137 12.80 24.44 29.54
C ARG A 137 13.35 23.46 30.58
N GLY A 138 14.06 23.96 31.59
CA GLY A 138 14.53 23.14 32.71
C GLY A 138 13.37 22.54 33.50
N GLU A 139 12.37 23.36 33.85
CA GLU A 139 11.16 22.91 34.57
C GLU A 139 10.35 21.90 33.76
N ALA A 140 10.15 22.15 32.46
CA ALA A 140 9.48 21.23 31.56
C ALA A 140 10.25 19.90 31.42
N ALA A 141 11.58 19.94 31.31
CA ALA A 141 12.41 18.74 31.23
C ALA A 141 12.35 17.89 32.52
N ILE A 142 12.31 18.53 33.69
CA ILE A 142 12.16 17.82 34.97
C ILE A 142 10.79 17.12 35.03
N LEU A 143 9.72 17.78 34.61
CA LEU A 143 8.39 17.16 34.55
C LEU A 143 8.34 16.01 33.54
N ALA A 144 8.96 16.18 32.37
CA ALA A 144 9.02 15.14 31.34
C ALA A 144 9.87 13.91 31.73
N GLN A 145 10.80 14.06 32.68
CA GLN A 145 11.61 12.95 33.20
C GLN A 145 10.89 12.11 34.26
N ARG A 146 9.77 12.58 34.82
CA ARG A 146 8.98 11.78 35.75
C ARG A 146 8.33 10.63 34.97
N GLU A 147 8.50 9.41 35.46
CA GLU A 147 8.13 8.19 34.72
C GLU A 147 6.64 8.13 34.37
N ASP A 148 5.78 8.59 35.29
CA ASP A 148 4.33 8.69 35.15
C ASP A 148 3.92 9.65 34.03
N VAL A 149 4.55 10.82 33.97
CA VAL A 149 4.32 11.83 32.92
C VAL A 149 4.89 11.35 31.57
N ALA A 150 6.08 10.76 31.56
CA ALA A 150 6.70 10.23 30.34
C ALA A 150 5.82 9.15 29.69
N ARG A 151 5.23 8.27 30.51
CA ARG A 151 4.30 7.24 30.04
C ARG A 151 3.06 7.85 29.40
N LEU A 152 2.46 8.86 30.03
CA LEU A 152 1.29 9.55 29.47
C LEU A 152 1.62 10.29 28.16
N ILE A 153 2.79 10.94 28.06
CA ILE A 153 3.25 11.57 26.82
C ILE A 153 3.40 10.53 25.70
N SER A 154 3.97 9.35 26.00
CA SER A 154 4.08 8.26 25.04
C SER A 154 2.71 7.75 24.59
N GLU A 155 1.76 7.58 25.52
CA GLU A 155 0.38 7.19 25.17
C GLU A 155 -0.30 8.23 24.26
N GLU A 156 -0.12 9.52 24.51
CA GLU A 156 -0.65 10.58 23.63
C GLU A 156 -0.03 10.55 22.24
N GLN A 157 1.28 10.33 22.15
CA GLN A 157 1.99 10.21 20.87
C GLN A 157 1.52 8.99 20.08
N GLU A 158 1.38 7.84 20.73
CA GLU A 158 0.86 6.62 20.11
C GLU A 158 -0.57 6.80 19.60
N ARG A 159 -1.42 7.48 20.37
CA ARG A 159 -2.79 7.81 19.95
C ARG A 159 -2.80 8.78 18.76
N ALA A 160 -2.00 9.83 18.80
CA ALA A 160 -1.90 10.80 17.71
C ALA A 160 -1.36 10.15 16.42
N ASP A 161 -0.38 9.26 16.55
CA ASP A 161 0.17 8.50 15.44
C ASP A 161 -0.83 7.49 14.90
N ALA A 162 -1.61 6.83 15.76
CA ALA A 162 -2.68 5.93 15.34
C ALA A 162 -3.76 6.69 14.54
N ILE A 163 -4.19 7.85 15.02
CA ILE A 163 -5.14 8.72 14.31
C ILE A 163 -4.55 9.15 12.97
N ARG A 164 -3.29 9.60 12.93
CA ARG A 164 -2.64 10.02 11.68
C ARG A 164 -2.54 8.87 10.68
N ARG A 165 -2.15 7.68 11.13
CA ARG A 165 -2.12 6.48 10.27
C ARG A 165 -3.51 6.14 9.74
N GLU A 166 -4.55 6.27 10.56
CA GLU A 166 -5.93 6.04 10.11
C GLU A 166 -6.37 7.11 9.09
N GLU A 167 -6.06 8.38 9.33
CA GLU A 167 -6.36 9.49 8.42
C GLU A 167 -5.62 9.37 7.08
N GLU A 168 -4.38 8.87 7.08
CA GLU A 168 -3.61 8.60 5.86
C GLU A 168 -4.11 7.35 5.13
N ALA A 169 -4.57 6.33 5.86
CA ALA A 169 -5.09 5.09 5.29
C ALA A 169 -6.49 5.25 4.66
N ARG A 170 -7.37 6.07 5.24
CA ARG A 170 -8.73 6.33 4.73
C ARG A 170 -8.78 6.75 3.24
N PRO A 171 -8.07 7.80 2.79
CA PRO A 171 -8.11 8.23 1.39
C PRO A 171 -7.48 7.20 0.45
N GLN A 172 -6.49 6.44 0.92
CA GLN A 172 -5.93 5.34 0.13
C GLN A 172 -6.96 4.21 -0.06
N ALA A 173 -7.63 3.80 1.01
CA ALA A 173 -8.69 2.80 0.97
C ALA A 173 -9.87 3.23 0.08
N GLU A 174 -10.26 4.50 0.12
CA GLU A 174 -11.31 5.05 -0.74
C GLU A 174 -10.91 5.03 -2.23
N LYS A 175 -9.67 5.45 -2.55
CA LYS A 175 -9.15 5.38 -3.93
C LYS A 175 -9.16 3.96 -4.47
N LEU A 176 -8.73 2.99 -3.67
CA LEU A 176 -8.72 1.57 -4.05
C LEU A 176 -10.13 1.04 -4.31
N ARG A 177 -11.07 1.34 -3.39
CA ARG A 177 -12.48 0.98 -3.58
C ARG A 177 -13.05 1.60 -4.85
N GLY A 178 -12.72 2.85 -5.14
CA GLY A 178 -13.10 3.53 -6.38
C GLY A 178 -12.61 2.80 -7.62
N ARG A 179 -11.32 2.41 -7.67
CA ARG A 179 -10.74 1.69 -8.81
C ARG A 179 -11.30 0.28 -8.98
N VAL A 180 -11.57 -0.44 -7.89
CA VAL A 180 -12.26 -1.74 -7.98
C VAL A 180 -13.67 -1.58 -8.52
N ALA A 181 -14.41 -0.57 -8.07
CA ALA A 181 -15.75 -0.27 -8.57
C ALA A 181 -15.74 0.13 -10.06
N GLU A 182 -14.70 0.83 -10.51
CA GLU A 182 -14.45 1.15 -11.92
C GLU A 182 -14.21 -0.12 -12.75
N ALA A 183 -13.34 -1.04 -12.29
CA ALA A 183 -13.18 -2.34 -12.93
C ALA A 183 -14.50 -3.11 -13.03
N GLU A 184 -15.31 -3.11 -11.97
CA GLU A 184 -16.63 -3.75 -11.98
C GLU A 184 -17.62 -3.08 -12.94
N ALA A 185 -17.53 -1.76 -13.13
CA ALA A 185 -18.34 -1.03 -14.09
C ALA A 185 -17.95 -1.39 -15.52
N LEU A 186 -16.65 -1.43 -15.83
CA LEU A 186 -16.14 -1.86 -17.14
C LEU A 186 -16.59 -3.29 -17.49
N LEU A 187 -16.65 -4.19 -16.51
CA LEU A 187 -17.20 -5.53 -16.71
C LEU A 187 -18.70 -5.56 -16.99
N ARG A 188 -19.47 -4.66 -16.39
CA ARG A 188 -20.91 -4.52 -16.68
C ARG A 188 -21.15 -3.96 -18.07
N GLU A 189 -20.26 -3.09 -18.54
CA GLU A 189 -20.30 -2.47 -19.87
C GLU A 189 -19.77 -3.39 -20.99
N GLY A 190 -19.10 -4.49 -20.63
CA GLY A 190 -18.54 -5.44 -21.58
C GLY A 190 -17.15 -5.07 -22.09
N ASN A 191 -16.44 -4.17 -21.41
CA ASN A 191 -15.06 -3.77 -21.71
C ASN A 191 -14.08 -4.65 -20.92
N GLU A 192 -14.02 -5.95 -21.23
CA GLU A 192 -13.26 -6.90 -20.40
C GLU A 192 -11.74 -6.68 -20.44
N ASN A 193 -11.21 -6.18 -21.55
CA ASN A 193 -9.78 -5.94 -21.71
C ASN A 193 -9.31 -4.74 -20.87
N GLU A 194 -10.10 -3.67 -20.82
CA GLU A 194 -9.81 -2.48 -20.01
C GLU A 194 -9.94 -2.82 -18.51
N ALA A 195 -10.94 -3.63 -18.14
CA ALA A 195 -11.08 -4.13 -16.78
C ALA A 195 -9.88 -4.99 -16.36
N GLU A 196 -9.37 -5.86 -17.24
CA GLU A 196 -8.21 -6.71 -16.97
C GLU A 196 -6.92 -5.89 -16.80
N GLU A 197 -6.72 -4.85 -17.61
CA GLU A 197 -5.58 -3.94 -17.50
C GLU A 197 -5.61 -3.16 -16.18
N LEU A 198 -6.77 -2.61 -15.81
CA LEU A 198 -6.94 -1.85 -14.57
C LEU A 198 -6.72 -2.74 -13.32
N LEU A 199 -7.17 -3.99 -13.37
CA LEU A 199 -6.90 -4.99 -12.33
C LEU A 199 -5.42 -5.40 -12.27
N GLY A 200 -4.72 -5.40 -13.41
CA GLY A 200 -3.26 -5.64 -13.48
C GLY A 200 -2.44 -4.52 -12.84
N GLN A 201 -2.85 -3.26 -13.05
CA GLN A 201 -2.22 -2.09 -12.42
C GLN A 201 -2.43 -2.11 -10.90
N LEU A 202 -3.65 -2.40 -10.44
CA LEU A 202 -3.97 -2.50 -9.01
C LEU A 202 -3.13 -3.54 -8.27
N LEU A 203 -2.90 -4.71 -8.87
CA LEU A 203 -2.08 -5.75 -8.27
C LEU A 203 -0.59 -5.35 -8.18
N THR A 204 -0.12 -4.53 -9.12
CA THR A 204 1.27 -4.03 -9.12
C THR A 204 1.48 -2.96 -8.06
N GLU A 205 0.49 -2.10 -7.87
CA GLU A 205 0.55 -1.03 -6.87
C GLU A 205 0.42 -1.54 -5.44
N GLN A 206 -0.37 -2.61 -5.20
CA GLN A 206 -0.63 -3.13 -3.86
C GLN A 206 -0.64 -4.66 -3.78
N PRO A 207 0.54 -5.31 -3.68
CA PRO A 207 0.64 -6.76 -3.62
C PRO A 207 0.23 -7.36 -2.26
N ASN A 208 0.17 -6.56 -1.19
CA ASN A 208 0.09 -7.06 0.19
C ASN A 208 -1.30 -7.03 0.83
N GLU A 209 -2.36 -6.66 0.10
CA GLU A 209 -3.73 -6.62 0.64
C GLU A 209 -4.52 -7.89 0.26
N PRO A 210 -4.74 -8.85 1.17
CA PRO A 210 -5.32 -10.15 0.84
C PRO A 210 -6.80 -10.08 0.44
N GLU A 211 -7.58 -9.17 1.02
CA GLU A 211 -8.98 -8.96 0.65
C GLU A 211 -9.11 -8.40 -0.77
N LEU A 212 -8.24 -7.45 -1.13
CA LEU A 212 -8.17 -6.88 -2.48
C LEU A 212 -7.74 -7.95 -3.49
N ALA A 213 -6.70 -8.73 -3.18
CA ALA A 213 -6.25 -9.83 -4.03
C ALA A 213 -7.37 -10.84 -4.32
N SER A 214 -8.12 -11.24 -3.28
CA SER A 214 -9.26 -12.14 -3.43
C SER A 214 -10.35 -11.57 -4.35
N ARG A 215 -10.67 -10.26 -4.21
CA ARG A 215 -11.63 -9.59 -5.09
C ARG A 215 -11.14 -9.51 -6.53
N ILE A 216 -9.88 -9.13 -6.74
CA ILE A 216 -9.25 -9.08 -8.06
C ILE A 216 -9.30 -10.46 -8.74
N ASP A 217 -8.98 -11.53 -8.01
CA ASP A 217 -9.02 -12.89 -8.54
C ASP A 217 -10.45 -13.31 -8.92
N ASN A 218 -11.45 -12.97 -8.11
CA ASN A 218 -12.84 -13.23 -8.46
C ASN A 218 -13.27 -12.47 -9.73
N LEU A 219 -12.85 -11.22 -9.89
CA LEU A 219 -13.13 -10.44 -11.10
C LEU A 219 -12.42 -11.02 -12.33
N ARG A 220 -11.16 -11.44 -12.20
CA ARG A 220 -10.41 -12.12 -13.25
C ARG A 220 -11.07 -13.44 -13.68
N ARG A 221 -11.55 -14.24 -12.73
CA ARG A 221 -12.32 -15.47 -13.04
C ARG A 221 -13.61 -15.16 -13.80
N ARG A 222 -14.30 -14.08 -13.44
CA ARG A 222 -15.51 -13.64 -14.16
C ARG A 222 -15.19 -13.18 -15.58
N ILE A 223 -14.16 -12.37 -15.76
CA ILE A 223 -13.64 -11.97 -17.08
C ILE A 223 -13.36 -13.21 -17.93
N TRP A 224 -12.60 -14.14 -17.37
CA TRP A 224 -12.22 -15.36 -18.04
C TRP A 224 -13.42 -16.21 -18.44
N GLY A 225 -14.42 -16.34 -17.55
CA GLY A 225 -15.68 -17.03 -17.85
C GLY A 225 -16.45 -16.37 -18.99
N VAL A 226 -16.58 -15.04 -19.00
CA VAL A 226 -17.27 -14.30 -20.08
C VAL A 226 -16.53 -14.45 -21.41
N LYS A 227 -15.20 -14.30 -21.42
CA LYS A 227 -14.37 -14.50 -22.62
C LYS A 227 -14.52 -15.93 -23.16
N THR A 228 -14.49 -16.93 -22.29
CA THR A 228 -14.63 -18.34 -22.67
C THR A 228 -15.98 -18.61 -23.35
N VAL A 229 -17.08 -18.15 -22.75
CA VAL A 229 -18.43 -18.31 -23.35
C VAL A 229 -18.51 -17.64 -24.72
N ARG A 230 -17.96 -16.43 -24.86
CA ARG A 230 -17.93 -15.73 -26.16
C ARG A 230 -17.15 -16.51 -27.22
N VAL A 231 -16.00 -17.08 -26.85
CA VAL A 231 -15.18 -17.91 -27.75
C VAL A 231 -15.94 -19.17 -28.17
N GLU A 232 -16.60 -19.85 -27.22
CA GLU A 232 -17.41 -21.03 -27.48
C GLU A 232 -18.61 -20.74 -28.39
N ASP A 233 -19.28 -19.61 -28.18
CA ASP A 233 -20.39 -19.16 -29.00
C ASP A 233 -19.92 -18.83 -30.43
N ALA A 234 -18.82 -18.10 -30.57
CA ALA A 234 -18.21 -17.81 -31.87
C ALA A 234 -17.80 -19.11 -32.60
N LEU A 235 -17.20 -20.06 -31.88
CA LEU A 235 -16.86 -21.37 -32.42
C LEU A 235 -18.11 -22.14 -32.87
N ARG A 236 -19.19 -22.11 -32.09
CA ARG A 236 -20.45 -22.79 -32.42
C ARG A 236 -21.07 -22.20 -33.69
N GLU A 237 -21.10 -20.88 -33.81
CA GLU A 237 -21.62 -20.21 -35.01
C GLU A 237 -20.73 -20.42 -36.23
N ALA A 238 -19.40 -20.32 -36.07
CA ALA A 238 -18.46 -20.62 -37.15
C ALA A 238 -18.62 -22.06 -37.66
N ARG A 239 -18.82 -23.04 -36.76
CA ARG A 239 -19.12 -24.43 -37.13
C ARG A 239 -20.44 -24.58 -37.89
N ARG A 240 -21.43 -23.71 -37.71
CA ARG A 240 -22.66 -23.72 -38.51
C ARG A 240 -22.42 -23.14 -39.90
N LEU A 241 -21.65 -22.05 -39.98
CA LEU A 241 -21.43 -21.28 -41.21
C LEU A 241 -20.36 -21.87 -42.13
N HIS A 242 -19.31 -22.51 -41.60
CA HIS A 242 -18.10 -22.86 -42.36
C HIS A 242 -18.33 -23.69 -43.64
N ARG A 243 -19.43 -24.47 -43.72
CA ARG A 243 -19.75 -25.26 -44.91
C ARG A 243 -20.38 -24.46 -46.04
N ARG A 244 -21.17 -23.43 -45.72
CA ARG A 244 -21.96 -22.65 -46.69
C ARG A 244 -21.31 -21.28 -46.96
N GLU A 245 -20.83 -20.64 -45.90
CA GLU A 245 -20.32 -19.28 -45.90
C GLU A 245 -18.98 -19.23 -45.15
N PRO A 246 -17.90 -19.78 -45.75
CA PRO A 246 -16.60 -19.88 -45.08
C PRO A 246 -16.01 -18.51 -44.71
N ARG A 247 -16.25 -17.45 -45.51
CA ARG A 247 -15.79 -16.09 -45.17
C ARG A 247 -16.41 -15.56 -43.89
N GLN A 248 -17.73 -15.67 -43.73
CA GLN A 248 -18.39 -15.21 -42.51
C GLN A 248 -17.95 -16.03 -41.29
N ALA A 249 -17.65 -17.31 -41.46
CA ALA A 249 -17.06 -18.12 -40.39
C ALA A 249 -15.68 -17.62 -39.98
N LEU A 250 -14.85 -17.18 -40.93
CA LEU A 250 -13.55 -16.57 -40.65
C LEU A 250 -13.71 -15.24 -39.92
N ASP A 251 -14.55 -14.32 -40.42
CA ASP A 251 -14.78 -13.01 -39.79
C ASP A 251 -15.16 -13.15 -38.30
N ARG A 252 -15.97 -14.16 -37.97
CA ARG A 252 -16.39 -14.46 -36.60
C ARG A 252 -15.26 -15.02 -35.73
N LEU A 253 -14.37 -15.82 -36.28
CA LEU A 253 -13.25 -16.43 -35.54
C LEU A 253 -12.06 -15.47 -35.40
N GLU A 254 -11.84 -14.60 -36.38
CA GLU A 254 -10.78 -13.59 -36.36
C GLU A 254 -11.03 -12.49 -35.31
N ALA A 255 -12.31 -12.16 -35.07
CA ALA A 255 -12.70 -11.16 -34.07
C ALA A 255 -12.52 -11.62 -32.61
N VAL A 256 -12.20 -12.90 -32.38
CA VAL A 256 -12.13 -13.49 -31.03
C VAL A 256 -10.71 -13.37 -30.46
N ASP A 257 -10.62 -12.88 -29.23
CA ASP A 257 -9.37 -12.93 -28.47
C ASP A 257 -9.15 -14.32 -27.86
N LEU A 258 -8.05 -14.98 -28.25
CA LEU A 258 -7.65 -16.30 -27.76
C LEU A 258 -6.65 -16.23 -26.59
N THR A 259 -6.30 -15.02 -26.15
CA THR A 259 -5.32 -14.83 -25.07
C THR A 259 -5.83 -15.41 -23.74
N GLY A 260 -5.03 -16.28 -23.12
CA GLY A 260 -5.37 -16.90 -21.83
C GLY A 260 -6.49 -17.95 -21.87
N MET A 261 -6.93 -18.38 -23.05
CA MET A 261 -7.98 -19.40 -23.20
C MET A 261 -7.45 -20.83 -22.99
N PRO A 262 -8.31 -21.80 -22.58
CA PRO A 262 -7.93 -23.21 -22.49
C PRO A 262 -7.32 -23.73 -23.80
N GLU A 263 -6.23 -24.48 -23.69
CA GLU A 263 -5.50 -25.00 -24.87
C GLU A 263 -6.41 -25.82 -25.80
N GLU A 264 -7.31 -26.62 -25.22
CA GLU A 264 -8.27 -27.43 -25.98
C GLU A 264 -9.23 -26.56 -26.80
N LEU A 265 -9.74 -25.47 -26.22
CA LEU A 265 -10.64 -24.54 -26.89
C LEU A 265 -9.91 -23.81 -28.03
N VAL A 266 -8.69 -23.32 -27.76
CA VAL A 266 -7.82 -22.70 -28.77
C VAL A 266 -7.56 -23.66 -29.92
N ARG A 267 -7.27 -24.93 -29.64
CA ARG A 267 -7.05 -25.97 -30.66
C ARG A 267 -8.29 -26.18 -31.53
N GLN A 268 -9.48 -26.20 -30.92
CA GLN A 268 -10.74 -26.35 -31.63
C GLN A 268 -11.07 -25.15 -32.51
N VAL A 269 -10.86 -23.94 -32.00
CA VAL A 269 -11.04 -22.69 -32.78
C VAL A 269 -10.07 -22.67 -33.95
N TYR A 270 -8.79 -22.93 -33.70
CA TYR A 270 -7.75 -22.92 -34.71
C TYR A 270 -7.99 -23.96 -35.81
N GLY A 271 -8.43 -25.17 -35.43
CA GLY A 271 -8.82 -26.21 -36.40
C GLY A 271 -10.00 -25.79 -37.26
N CYS A 272 -11.06 -25.23 -36.66
CA CYS A 272 -12.23 -24.74 -37.39
C CYS A 272 -11.88 -23.59 -38.34
N TRP A 273 -10.99 -22.68 -37.91
CA TRP A 273 -10.47 -21.59 -38.72
C TRP A 273 -9.68 -22.11 -39.93
N LEU A 274 -8.75 -23.06 -39.74
CA LEU A 274 -8.01 -23.69 -40.84
C LEU A 274 -8.94 -24.41 -41.83
N ASP A 275 -9.94 -25.13 -41.34
CA ASP A 275 -10.90 -25.82 -42.19
C ASP A 275 -11.78 -24.85 -43.01
N ALA A 276 -12.13 -23.69 -42.44
CA ALA A 276 -12.81 -22.63 -43.17
C ALA A 276 -11.89 -22.00 -44.25
N CYS A 277 -10.62 -21.78 -43.94
CA CYS A 277 -9.62 -21.29 -44.90
C CYS A 277 -9.44 -22.26 -46.09
N ARG A 278 -9.31 -23.58 -45.85
CA ARG A 278 -9.19 -24.58 -46.92
C ARG A 278 -10.40 -24.56 -47.87
N ARG A 279 -11.59 -24.28 -47.35
CA ARG A 279 -12.83 -24.22 -48.14
C ARG A 279 -12.91 -23.02 -49.07
N LEU A 280 -12.08 -21.98 -48.86
CA LEU A 280 -11.99 -20.85 -49.77
C LEU A 280 -11.29 -21.20 -51.10
N LYS A 281 -10.64 -22.37 -51.21
CA LYS A 281 -9.95 -22.84 -52.42
C LYS A 281 -9.01 -21.78 -53.01
N LEU A 282 -8.18 -21.22 -52.15
CA LEU A 282 -7.21 -20.20 -52.49
C LEU A 282 -6.03 -20.81 -53.25
N ASP A 283 -5.71 -20.28 -54.42
CA ASP A 283 -4.61 -20.79 -55.25
C ASP A 283 -3.25 -20.46 -54.62
N ASN A 284 -2.37 -21.45 -54.55
CA ASN A 284 -1.01 -21.33 -54.00
C ASN A 284 -0.97 -20.71 -52.58
N ALA A 285 -2.04 -20.90 -51.80
CA ALA A 285 -2.11 -20.34 -50.46
C ALA A 285 -1.13 -21.02 -49.51
N VAL A 286 -0.61 -20.21 -48.60
CA VAL A 286 0.38 -20.63 -47.63
C VAL A 286 -0.07 -20.28 -46.21
N HIS A 287 0.17 -21.18 -45.28
CA HIS A 287 -0.14 -21.06 -43.87
C HIS A 287 1.11 -20.71 -43.08
N TYR A 288 1.03 -19.63 -42.31
CA TYR A 288 2.04 -19.18 -41.38
C TYR A 288 1.56 -19.38 -39.94
N SER A 289 2.37 -20.01 -39.09
CA SER A 289 2.03 -20.32 -37.70
C SER A 289 3.21 -20.02 -36.77
N PRO A 290 3.33 -18.81 -36.22
CA PRO A 290 4.46 -18.44 -35.36
C PRO A 290 4.37 -18.99 -33.93
N ALA A 291 3.17 -19.28 -33.45
CA ALA A 291 2.94 -19.82 -32.11
C ALA A 291 1.63 -20.62 -32.05
N PHE A 292 1.41 -21.33 -30.95
CA PHE A 292 0.16 -22.05 -30.72
C PHE A 292 -1.03 -21.07 -30.69
N GLY A 293 -2.10 -21.40 -31.41
CA GLY A 293 -3.30 -20.55 -31.50
C GLY A 293 -3.13 -19.26 -32.31
N LYS A 294 -1.97 -19.05 -32.96
CA LYS A 294 -1.69 -17.88 -33.78
C LYS A 294 -1.31 -18.30 -35.19
N GLY A 295 -1.97 -17.73 -36.19
CA GLY A 295 -1.66 -18.05 -37.57
C GLY A 295 -2.26 -17.08 -38.58
N ALA A 296 -1.72 -17.12 -39.79
CA ALA A 296 -2.23 -16.38 -40.93
C ALA A 296 -2.24 -17.28 -42.17
N VAL A 297 -3.24 -17.08 -43.03
CA VAL A 297 -3.27 -17.64 -44.38
C VAL A 297 -3.00 -16.52 -45.36
N LEU A 298 -2.03 -16.77 -46.23
CA LEU A 298 -1.52 -15.82 -47.19
C LEU A 298 -1.68 -16.35 -48.61
N THR A 299 -1.92 -15.46 -49.58
CA THR A 299 -1.90 -15.79 -51.01
C THR A 299 -0.86 -14.96 -51.75
N PRO A 300 -0.22 -15.50 -52.79
CA PRO A 300 0.70 -14.72 -53.61
C PRO A 300 -0.04 -13.61 -54.36
N ASP A 301 0.49 -12.40 -54.27
CA ASP A 301 0.10 -11.23 -55.06
C ASP A 301 1.06 -11.06 -56.26
N SER A 302 0.60 -10.31 -57.26
CA SER A 302 1.24 -9.94 -58.52
C SER A 302 2.67 -9.37 -58.41
N ASN A 303 3.11 -8.91 -57.23
CA ASN A 303 4.41 -8.29 -56.98
C ASN A 303 5.40 -9.15 -56.16
N ASP A 304 5.30 -10.49 -56.21
CA ASP A 304 6.12 -11.42 -55.41
C ASP A 304 5.98 -11.19 -53.88
N ARG A 305 4.82 -10.64 -53.50
CA ARG A 305 4.40 -10.38 -52.12
C ARG A 305 3.32 -11.37 -51.71
N LEU A 306 3.17 -11.55 -50.41
CA LEU A 306 2.12 -12.37 -49.82
C LEU A 306 1.07 -11.46 -49.20
N GLU A 307 -0.18 -11.57 -49.67
CA GLU A 307 -1.33 -10.87 -49.11
C GLU A 307 -1.98 -11.73 -48.04
N VAL A 308 -2.28 -11.16 -46.87
CA VAL A 308 -3.06 -11.82 -45.82
C VAL A 308 -4.50 -11.94 -46.27
N VAL A 309 -5.00 -13.16 -46.34
CA VAL A 309 -6.44 -13.42 -46.58
C VAL A 309 -7.19 -13.51 -45.25
N SER A 310 -6.55 -14.09 -44.23
CA SER A 310 -7.17 -14.34 -42.94
C SER A 310 -6.09 -14.48 -41.87
N ALA A 311 -6.31 -13.94 -40.67
CA ALA A 311 -5.36 -14.02 -39.56
C ALA A 311 -6.07 -14.19 -38.21
N ILE A 312 -5.58 -15.10 -37.38
CA ILE A 312 -6.11 -15.36 -36.05
C ILE A 312 -5.02 -15.22 -34.98
N GLY A 313 -5.32 -14.54 -33.88
CA GLY A 313 -4.41 -14.38 -32.74
C GLY A 313 -3.16 -13.54 -33.01
N LEU A 314 -3.07 -12.88 -34.18
CA LEU A 314 -1.95 -12.02 -34.58
C LEU A 314 -2.39 -10.56 -34.56
N GLN A 315 -2.09 -9.86 -33.46
CA GLN A 315 -2.36 -8.43 -33.38
C GLN A 315 -1.57 -7.71 -34.49
N ARG A 316 -2.27 -6.87 -35.28
CA ARG A 316 -1.77 -6.09 -36.44
C ARG A 316 -1.72 -6.81 -37.79
N TRP A 317 -2.08 -8.08 -37.85
CA TRP A 317 -2.24 -8.77 -39.13
C TRP A 317 -3.73 -8.74 -39.50
N GLN A 318 -4.05 -8.10 -40.61
CA GLN A 318 -5.42 -7.94 -41.10
C GLN A 318 -5.49 -8.39 -42.56
N ALA A 319 -6.67 -8.81 -43.00
CA ALA A 319 -6.91 -9.12 -44.40
C ALA A 319 -6.51 -7.92 -45.29
N GLY A 320 -5.79 -8.19 -46.38
CA GLY A 320 -5.23 -7.18 -47.28
C GLY A 320 -3.85 -6.62 -46.88
N ALA A 321 -3.28 -7.03 -45.74
CA ALA A 321 -1.90 -6.67 -45.41
C ALA A 321 -0.89 -7.45 -46.28
N HIS A 322 0.17 -6.79 -46.72
CA HIS A 322 1.16 -7.37 -47.64
C HIS A 322 2.52 -7.59 -46.95
N PHE A 323 3.13 -8.75 -47.17
CA PHE A 323 4.41 -9.14 -46.60
C PHE A 323 5.38 -9.65 -47.67
N SER A 324 6.68 -9.46 -47.45
CA SER A 324 7.72 -10.06 -48.29
C SER A 324 7.81 -11.56 -48.03
N SER A 325 7.85 -12.36 -49.10
CA SER A 325 8.04 -13.81 -49.04
C SER A 325 9.33 -14.21 -48.32
N SER A 326 10.39 -13.40 -48.42
CA SER A 326 11.70 -13.62 -47.79
C SER A 326 11.75 -13.38 -46.27
N GLY A 327 10.74 -12.68 -45.70
CA GLY A 327 10.72 -12.31 -44.29
C GLY A 327 10.02 -13.33 -43.37
N LEU A 328 9.29 -14.30 -43.94
CA LEU A 328 8.46 -15.23 -43.17
C LEU A 328 9.12 -16.60 -43.09
N ARG A 329 9.51 -17.02 -41.88
CA ARG A 329 10.05 -18.35 -41.61
C ARG A 329 8.96 -19.32 -41.18
N GLY A 330 9.04 -20.57 -41.64
CA GLY A 330 8.13 -21.64 -41.19
C GLY A 330 6.76 -21.66 -41.88
N VAL A 331 6.65 -21.02 -43.04
CA VAL A 331 5.45 -21.05 -43.87
C VAL A 331 5.27 -22.45 -44.48
N ARG A 332 4.04 -22.97 -44.49
CA ARG A 332 3.68 -24.29 -45.04
C ARG A 332 2.60 -24.14 -46.11
N PRO A 333 2.52 -25.01 -47.12
CA PRO A 333 1.41 -24.98 -48.07
C PRO A 333 0.08 -25.25 -47.35
N LEU A 334 -0.95 -24.49 -47.71
CA LEU A 334 -2.32 -24.74 -47.26
C LEU A 334 -2.92 -25.84 -48.13
N ILE A 335 -2.71 -27.10 -47.74
CA ILE A 335 -3.28 -28.30 -48.39
C ILE A 335 -4.65 -28.63 -47.80
#